data_AF-A0A7X3MK66-F1
#
_entry.id   AF-A0A7X3MK66-F1
#
_cell.length_a   1.000
_cell.length_b   1.000
_cell.length_c   1.000
_cell.angle_alpha   90.00
_cell.angle_beta   90.00
_cell.angle_gamma   90.00
#
_symmetry.space_group_name_H-M   'P 1'
#
loop_
_entity.id
_entity.type
_entity.pdbx_description
1 polymer ?
#
loop_
_entity_poly.entity_id
_entity_poly.type
_entity_poly.pdbx_seq_one_letter_code
_entity_poly.pdbx_strand_id
1 'polypeptide(L)'
;MIETKIMYDMLEKVNDIRGKLQDEESKKIYDLRMNALIYKNNEEFLDQLPYISKNWRLDEVDHIFGVLNQIESIIICGAGRYGMRTYNILKNSRYKDFNIVFLDNSTKVRNALEEKGFCAIDVAKLMKDYRNSIAIISTPRYRQELYDQIVFSGFPQERILNPFGGNIVGVCGKQYFDYFKSESKDEIFVDAGCYDGSTSIEFTKWCKGWKKIYAFEANPSSANRCKCRFDEMGIMNKVNLIKKGTWSNKGFLAFNGDDYNAGAMITDCGNIMVETVPIDDVIKGGNFY
;
A
#
# COMPACT_ATOMS: atom_id res chain seq x y z
N MET A 1 28.81 -23.13 -19.18
CA MET A 1 28.12 -24.30 -18.59
C MET A 1 27.54 -24.00 -17.20
N ILE A 2 28.32 -23.47 -16.24
CA ILE A 2 27.81 -23.14 -14.89
C ILE A 2 26.73 -22.04 -14.93
N GLU A 3 26.97 -20.94 -15.65
CA GLU A 3 25.98 -19.85 -15.80
C GLU A 3 24.67 -20.31 -16.45
N THR A 4 24.78 -21.17 -17.46
CA THR A 4 23.63 -21.77 -18.15
C THR A 4 22.79 -22.61 -17.18
N LYS A 5 23.43 -23.43 -16.33
CA LYS A 5 22.74 -24.24 -15.33
C LYS A 5 22.03 -23.38 -14.28
N ILE A 6 22.70 -22.35 -13.76
CA ILE A 6 22.10 -21.40 -12.80
C ILE A 6 20.85 -20.74 -13.41
N MET A 7 20.92 -20.31 -14.67
CA MET A 7 19.79 -19.72 -15.37
C MET A 7 18.62 -20.70 -15.52
N TYR A 8 18.88 -21.96 -15.88
CA TYR A 8 17.84 -23.00 -15.95
C TYR A 8 17.19 -23.26 -14.57
N ASP A 9 17.99 -23.42 -13.52
CA ASP A 9 17.50 -23.64 -12.16
C ASP A 9 16.64 -22.45 -11.66
N MET A 10 17.02 -21.22 -12.04
CA MET A 10 16.22 -20.03 -11.73
C MET A 10 14.90 -20.01 -12.49
N LEU A 11 14.90 -20.33 -13.79
CA LEU A 11 13.68 -20.39 -14.61
C LEU A 11 12.72 -21.47 -14.11
N GLU A 12 13.24 -22.64 -13.71
CA GLU A 12 12.43 -23.72 -13.15
C GLU A 12 11.75 -23.26 -11.85
N LYS A 13 12.48 -22.60 -10.95
CA LYS A 13 11.90 -22.02 -9.72
C LYS A 13 10.86 -20.94 -10.01
N VAL A 14 11.12 -20.06 -10.97
CA VAL A 14 10.17 -18.99 -11.34
C VAL A 14 8.86 -19.61 -11.86
N ASN A 15 8.95 -20.66 -12.68
CA ASN A 15 7.79 -21.36 -13.22
C ASN A 15 7.06 -22.19 -12.17
N ASP A 16 7.77 -22.84 -11.25
CA ASP A 16 7.18 -23.58 -10.13
C ASP A 16 6.38 -22.65 -9.22
N ILE A 17 6.94 -21.50 -8.83
CA ILE A 17 6.22 -20.48 -8.04
C ILE A 17 5.00 -19.99 -8.79
N ARG A 18 5.15 -19.63 -10.07
CA ARG A 18 4.04 -19.16 -10.91
C ARG A 18 2.92 -20.22 -11.02
N GLY A 19 3.29 -21.49 -11.15
CA GLY A 19 2.35 -22.62 -11.25
C GLY A 19 1.53 -22.86 -9.98
N LYS A 20 2.00 -22.38 -8.82
CA LYS A 20 1.30 -22.48 -7.54
C LYS A 20 0.25 -21.38 -7.33
N LEU A 21 0.31 -20.29 -8.09
CA LEU A 21 -0.66 -19.20 -8.02
C LEU A 21 -2.03 -19.66 -8.56
N GLN A 22 -3.07 -19.48 -7.76
CA GLN A 22 -4.39 -20.08 -8.02
C GLN A 22 -5.25 -19.26 -9.00
N ASP A 23 -5.05 -17.95 -9.06
CA ASP A 23 -5.86 -17.04 -9.87
C ASP A 23 -5.04 -16.30 -10.94
N GLU A 24 -5.73 -15.84 -11.99
CA GLU A 24 -5.10 -15.16 -13.13
C GLU A 24 -4.58 -13.75 -12.80
N GLU A 25 -5.16 -13.08 -11.80
CA GLU A 25 -4.71 -11.75 -11.37
C GLU A 25 -3.32 -11.85 -10.72
N SER A 26 -3.16 -12.76 -9.76
CA SER A 26 -1.89 -13.08 -9.11
C SER A 26 -0.81 -13.48 -10.11
N LYS A 27 -1.15 -14.32 -11.10
CA LYS A 27 -0.18 -14.71 -12.16
C LYS A 27 0.30 -13.51 -12.96
N LYS A 28 -0.61 -12.61 -13.36
CA LYS A 28 -0.24 -11.38 -14.09
C LYS A 28 0.63 -10.45 -13.25
N ILE A 29 0.28 -10.23 -11.98
CA ILE A 29 1.07 -9.40 -11.06
C ILE A 29 2.47 -10.00 -10.89
N TYR A 30 2.57 -11.32 -10.71
CA TYR A 30 3.84 -12.02 -10.61
C TYR A 30 4.68 -11.87 -11.88
N ASP A 31 4.10 -12.08 -13.06
CA ASP A 31 4.80 -11.96 -14.34
C ASP A 31 5.36 -10.55 -14.55
N LEU A 32 4.57 -9.51 -14.23
CA LEU A 32 5.03 -8.14 -14.32
C LEU A 32 6.10 -7.80 -13.29
N ARG A 33 5.99 -8.33 -12.07
CA ARG A 33 7.02 -8.15 -11.05
C ARG A 33 8.33 -8.79 -11.49
N MET A 34 8.27 -9.98 -12.08
CA MET A 34 9.44 -10.67 -12.62
C MET A 34 10.07 -9.88 -13.77
N ASN A 35 9.27 -9.38 -14.71
CA ASN A 35 9.76 -8.52 -15.79
C ASN A 35 10.44 -7.26 -15.24
N ALA A 36 9.84 -6.59 -14.26
CA ALA A 36 10.44 -5.42 -13.63
C ALA A 36 11.76 -5.73 -12.92
N LEU A 37 11.90 -6.90 -12.29
CA LEU A 37 13.16 -7.32 -11.68
C LEU A 37 14.24 -7.60 -12.72
N ILE A 38 13.89 -8.31 -13.81
CA ILE A 38 14.82 -8.68 -14.88
C ILE A 38 15.32 -7.42 -15.62
N TYR A 39 14.40 -6.55 -16.02
CA TYR A 39 14.72 -5.35 -16.78
C TYR A 39 15.04 -4.13 -15.90
N LYS A 40 15.02 -4.30 -14.57
CA LYS A 40 15.20 -3.22 -13.58
C LYS A 40 14.24 -2.03 -13.83
N ASN A 41 13.04 -2.33 -14.33
CA ASN A 41 12.03 -1.35 -14.70
C ASN A 41 10.83 -1.42 -13.76
N ASN A 42 11.01 -0.98 -12.52
CA ASN A 42 9.91 -0.90 -11.54
C ASN A 42 8.79 0.06 -11.99
N GLU A 43 9.12 1.02 -12.84
CA GLU A 43 8.20 2.05 -13.27
C GLU A 43 7.10 1.49 -14.18
N GLU A 44 7.47 0.60 -15.10
CA GLU A 44 6.51 -0.08 -15.97
C GLU A 44 5.60 -1.03 -15.18
N PHE A 45 6.12 -1.71 -14.16
CA PHE A 45 5.28 -2.50 -13.26
C PHE A 45 4.19 -1.64 -12.61
N LEU A 46 4.57 -0.49 -12.03
CA LEU A 46 3.61 0.43 -11.42
C LEU A 46 2.61 1.02 -12.43
N ASP A 47 3.05 1.30 -13.66
CA ASP A 47 2.19 1.85 -14.72
C ASP A 47 1.13 0.84 -15.18
N GLN A 48 1.43 -0.46 -15.12
CA GLN A 48 0.52 -1.52 -15.55
C GLN A 48 -0.44 -2.02 -14.45
N LEU A 49 -0.06 -1.92 -13.17
CA LEU A 49 -0.89 -2.38 -12.04
C LEU A 49 -2.36 -1.91 -12.08
N PRO A 50 -2.67 -0.63 -12.39
CA PRO A 50 -4.05 -0.15 -12.38
C PRO A 50 -5.01 -0.92 -13.30
N TYR A 51 -4.50 -1.58 -14.34
CA TYR A 51 -5.29 -2.30 -15.34
C TYR A 51 -5.50 -3.78 -15.02
N ILE A 52 -4.83 -4.30 -14.00
CA ILE A 52 -4.87 -5.72 -13.62
C ILE A 52 -5.89 -5.94 -12.52
N SER A 53 -5.74 -5.19 -11.44
CA SER A 53 -6.66 -5.26 -10.31
C SER A 53 -7.86 -4.35 -10.54
N LYS A 54 -9.01 -4.79 -10.06
CA LYS A 54 -10.27 -4.06 -10.17
C LYS A 54 -10.65 -3.44 -8.84
N ASN A 55 -11.38 -2.33 -8.90
CA ASN A 55 -11.96 -1.65 -7.73
C ASN A 55 -10.93 -1.02 -6.80
N TRP A 56 -10.05 -0.18 -7.36
CA TRP A 56 -9.13 0.62 -6.57
C TRP A 56 -9.92 1.58 -5.65
N ARG A 57 -9.68 1.45 -4.35
CA ARG A 57 -10.07 2.41 -3.33
C ARG A 57 -8.94 3.42 -3.15
N LEU A 58 -9.30 4.70 -3.06
CA LEU A 58 -8.34 5.80 -3.05
C LEU A 58 -8.55 6.58 -1.76
N ASP A 59 -8.06 6.05 -0.64
CA ASP A 59 -8.43 6.52 0.71
C ASP A 59 -8.26 8.03 0.91
N GLU A 60 -7.18 8.63 0.40
CA GLU A 60 -6.94 10.07 0.50
C GLU A 60 -7.99 10.87 -0.31
N VAL A 61 -8.33 10.39 -1.51
CA VAL A 61 -9.35 11.04 -2.37
C VAL A 61 -10.74 10.83 -1.78
N ASP A 62 -11.02 9.62 -1.29
CA ASP A 62 -12.28 9.24 -0.67
C ASP A 62 -12.58 10.07 0.58
N HIS A 63 -11.55 10.38 1.38
CA HIS A 63 -11.66 11.27 2.52
C HIS A 63 -12.08 12.69 2.09
N ILE A 64 -11.41 13.28 1.09
CA ILE A 64 -11.75 14.62 0.60
C ILE A 64 -13.20 14.68 0.08
N PHE A 65 -13.63 13.69 -0.70
CA PHE A 65 -15.00 13.60 -1.19
C PHE A 65 -16.03 13.35 -0.08
N GLY A 66 -15.62 12.82 1.08
CA GLY A 66 -16.48 12.64 2.24
C GLY A 66 -16.70 13.91 3.07
N VAL A 67 -15.78 14.88 3.00
CA VAL A 67 -15.83 16.11 3.81
C VAL A 67 -16.20 17.35 2.99
N LEU A 68 -15.89 17.36 1.69
CA LEU A 68 -16.22 18.47 0.80
C LEU A 68 -17.47 18.18 -0.01
N ASN A 69 -18.33 19.19 -0.12
CA ASN A 69 -19.48 19.18 -1.02
C ASN A 69 -19.12 19.85 -2.36
N GLN A 70 -19.91 19.53 -3.39
CA GLN A 70 -19.87 20.21 -4.70
C GLN A 70 -18.48 20.17 -5.35
N ILE A 71 -17.86 18.99 -5.40
CA ILE A 71 -16.66 18.80 -6.21
C ILE A 71 -17.11 18.64 -7.66
N GLU A 72 -16.63 19.52 -8.54
CA GLU A 72 -17.01 19.51 -9.97
C GLU A 72 -15.96 18.81 -10.84
N SER A 73 -14.70 18.78 -10.43
CA SER A 73 -13.59 18.22 -11.20
C SER A 73 -12.43 17.77 -10.31
N ILE A 74 -11.62 16.85 -10.81
CA ILE A 74 -10.35 16.45 -10.21
C ILE A 74 -9.24 16.99 -11.10
N ILE A 75 -8.38 17.84 -10.54
CA ILE A 75 -7.24 18.43 -11.24
C ILE A 75 -6.00 17.63 -10.87
N ILE A 76 -5.33 17.06 -11.86
CA ILE A 76 -4.04 16.38 -11.70
C ILE A 76 -2.96 17.41 -11.98
N CYS A 77 -2.31 17.90 -10.93
CA CYS A 77 -1.29 18.94 -10.99
C CYS A 77 0.07 18.30 -11.28
N GLY A 78 0.49 18.35 -12.55
CA GLY A 78 1.67 17.70 -13.10
C GLY A 78 1.28 16.65 -14.13
N ALA A 79 1.70 16.84 -15.39
CA ALA A 79 1.36 15.96 -16.51
C ALA A 79 2.47 14.95 -16.89
N GLY A 80 3.44 14.75 -16.01
CA GLY A 80 4.48 13.73 -16.19
C GLY A 80 3.99 12.31 -15.92
N ARG A 81 4.92 11.36 -15.79
CA ARG A 81 4.62 9.94 -15.52
C ARG A 81 3.73 9.76 -14.27
N TYR A 82 4.02 10.49 -13.19
CA TYR A 82 3.25 10.45 -11.93
C TYR A 82 1.82 10.99 -12.09
N GLY A 83 1.64 12.02 -12.92
CA GLY A 83 0.34 12.51 -13.36
C GLY A 83 -0.45 11.44 -14.11
N MET A 84 0.18 10.77 -15.07
CA MET A 84 -0.45 9.69 -15.81
C MET A 84 -0.80 8.49 -14.92
N ARG A 85 0.04 8.13 -13.95
CA ARG A 85 -0.29 7.12 -12.92
C ARG A 85 -1.53 7.51 -12.12
N THR A 86 -1.58 8.76 -11.66
CA THR A 86 -2.74 9.30 -10.94
C THR A 86 -4.00 9.23 -11.81
N TYR A 87 -3.90 9.59 -13.10
CA TYR A 87 -5.00 9.48 -14.04
C TYR A 87 -5.48 8.03 -14.21
N ASN A 88 -4.55 7.10 -14.43
CA ASN A 88 -4.87 5.69 -14.66
C ASN A 88 -5.54 5.06 -13.45
N ILE A 89 -5.07 5.35 -12.23
CA ILE A 89 -5.68 4.79 -11.03
C ILE A 89 -7.06 5.41 -10.73
N LEU A 90 -7.25 6.70 -11.00
CA LEU A 90 -8.57 7.35 -10.95
C LEU A 90 -9.55 6.70 -11.96
N LYS A 91 -9.09 6.45 -13.20
CA LYS A 91 -9.90 5.81 -14.24
C LYS A 91 -10.23 4.34 -13.97
N ASN A 92 -9.48 3.67 -13.10
CA ASN A 92 -9.76 2.30 -12.65
C ASN A 92 -10.39 2.26 -11.23
N SER A 93 -10.91 3.38 -10.74
CA SER A 93 -11.58 3.51 -9.44
C SER A 93 -13.04 3.95 -9.60
N ARG A 94 -13.72 4.26 -8.48
CA ARG A 94 -15.06 4.86 -8.49
C ARG A 94 -15.13 6.23 -9.19
N TYR A 95 -14.00 6.89 -9.41
CA TYR A 95 -13.91 8.20 -10.07
C TYR A 95 -13.75 8.12 -11.61
N LYS A 96 -13.93 6.93 -12.20
CA LYS A 96 -13.73 6.71 -13.65
C LYS A 96 -14.51 7.65 -14.56
N ASP A 97 -15.71 8.05 -14.14
CA ASP A 97 -16.62 8.90 -14.92
C ASP A 97 -16.55 10.37 -14.50
N PHE A 98 -15.67 10.71 -13.55
CA PHE A 98 -15.50 12.08 -13.08
C PHE A 98 -14.76 12.94 -14.11
N ASN A 99 -15.00 14.25 -14.08
CA ASN A 99 -14.24 15.19 -14.91
C ASN A 99 -12.80 15.31 -14.38
N ILE A 100 -11.84 14.74 -15.11
CA ILE A 100 -10.43 14.72 -14.74
C ILE A 100 -9.66 15.61 -15.72
N VAL A 101 -8.96 16.60 -15.19
CA VAL A 101 -8.25 17.63 -15.96
C VAL A 101 -6.80 17.67 -15.52
N PHE A 102 -5.87 17.78 -16.45
CA PHE A 102 -4.46 17.99 -16.12
C PHE A 102 -4.15 19.47 -15.94
N LEU A 103 -3.27 19.78 -15.00
CA LEU A 103 -2.67 21.10 -14.86
C LEU A 103 -1.17 20.99 -15.07
N ASP A 104 -0.62 21.77 -16.00
CA ASP A 104 0.82 21.85 -16.24
C ASP A 104 1.21 23.26 -16.72
N ASN A 105 2.31 23.81 -16.19
CA ASN A 105 2.77 25.16 -16.54
C ASN A 105 3.33 25.23 -17.96
N SER A 106 3.75 24.10 -18.56
CA SER A 106 4.31 24.07 -19.89
C SER A 106 3.22 24.00 -20.95
N THR A 107 3.07 25.06 -21.76
CA THR A 107 2.18 25.07 -22.93
C THR A 107 2.48 23.90 -23.88
N LYS A 108 3.75 23.54 -24.08
CA LYS A 108 4.12 22.38 -24.91
C LYS A 108 3.54 21.07 -24.35
N VAL A 109 3.58 20.88 -23.04
CA VAL A 109 3.05 19.66 -22.39
C VAL A 109 1.53 19.63 -22.47
N ARG A 110 0.86 20.77 -22.24
CA ARG A 110 -0.60 20.87 -22.37
C ARG A 110 -1.08 20.59 -23.79
N ASN A 111 -0.45 21.17 -24.80
CA ASN A 111 -0.81 20.90 -26.19
C ASN A 111 -0.65 19.41 -26.54
N ALA A 112 0.44 18.78 -26.07
CA ALA A 112 0.66 17.34 -26.30
C ALA A 112 -0.36 16.43 -25.56
N LEU A 113 -0.95 16.90 -24.46
CA LEU A 113 -2.06 16.23 -23.78
C LEU A 113 -3.37 16.41 -24.56
N GLU A 114 -3.64 17.61 -25.04
CA GLU A 114 -4.84 17.93 -25.83
C GLU A 114 -4.85 17.17 -27.17
N GLU A 115 -3.72 17.03 -27.84
CA GLU A 115 -3.56 16.16 -29.03
C GLU A 115 -3.92 14.69 -28.75
N LYS A 116 -3.79 14.25 -27.50
CA LYS A 116 -4.17 12.91 -27.04
C LYS A 116 -5.61 12.84 -26.50
N GLY A 117 -6.35 13.95 -26.59
CA GLY A 117 -7.74 14.05 -26.15
C GLY A 117 -7.94 14.34 -24.66
N PHE A 118 -6.89 14.71 -23.92
CA PHE A 118 -7.02 15.12 -22.52
C PHE A 118 -7.32 16.62 -22.40
N CYS A 119 -8.08 17.00 -21.37
CA CYS A 119 -8.21 18.41 -20.99
C CYS A 119 -6.98 18.83 -20.17
N ALA A 120 -6.33 19.93 -20.56
CA ALA A 120 -5.15 20.45 -19.88
C ALA A 120 -5.24 21.97 -19.66
N ILE A 121 -4.88 22.45 -18.47
CA ILE A 121 -5.06 23.85 -18.05
C ILE A 121 -3.80 24.41 -17.35
N ASP A 122 -3.72 25.73 -17.20
CA ASP A 122 -2.79 26.39 -16.27
C ASP A 122 -3.51 26.84 -14.99
N VAL A 123 -2.74 27.43 -14.08
CA VAL A 123 -3.22 28.03 -12.83
C VAL A 123 -4.22 29.17 -13.08
N ALA A 124 -4.06 29.97 -14.14
CA ALA A 124 -5.01 31.05 -14.42
C ALA A 124 -6.41 30.48 -14.75
N LYS A 125 -6.44 29.44 -15.58
CA LYS A 125 -7.66 28.71 -15.91
C LYS A 125 -8.22 27.91 -14.72
N LEU A 126 -7.36 27.33 -13.88
CA LEU A 126 -7.76 26.69 -12.60
C LEU A 126 -8.58 27.67 -11.75
N MET A 127 -8.05 28.87 -11.53
CA MET A 127 -8.68 29.87 -10.67
C MET A 127 -9.97 30.45 -11.27
N LYS A 128 -10.03 30.55 -12.61
CA LYS A 128 -11.18 31.10 -13.31
C LYS A 128 -12.35 30.13 -13.37
N ASP A 129 -12.09 28.89 -13.75
CA ASP A 129 -13.15 27.96 -14.21
C ASP A 129 -13.24 26.68 -13.37
N TYR A 130 -12.27 26.40 -12.48
CA TYR A 130 -12.18 25.14 -11.74
C TYR A 130 -12.03 25.35 -10.22
N ARG A 131 -12.54 26.45 -9.67
CA ARG A 131 -12.38 26.77 -8.24
C ARG A 131 -13.08 25.77 -7.30
N ASN A 132 -14.13 25.09 -7.77
CA ASN A 132 -14.86 24.03 -7.05
C ASN A 132 -14.31 22.62 -7.34
N SER A 133 -13.04 22.50 -7.73
CA SER A 133 -12.36 21.22 -7.94
C SER A 133 -11.60 20.76 -6.69
N ILE A 134 -11.00 19.58 -6.79
CA ILE A 134 -9.87 19.19 -5.94
C ILE A 134 -8.59 19.17 -6.77
N ALA A 135 -7.47 19.58 -6.20
CA ALA A 135 -6.17 19.60 -6.86
C ALA A 135 -5.25 18.54 -6.24
N ILE A 136 -4.81 17.58 -7.04
CA ILE A 136 -3.91 16.50 -6.62
C ILE A 136 -2.51 16.81 -7.14
N ILE A 137 -1.55 17.03 -6.25
CA ILE A 137 -0.15 17.25 -6.64
C ILE A 137 0.47 15.92 -7.09
N SER A 138 0.70 15.78 -8.40
CA SER A 138 1.13 14.54 -9.06
C SER A 138 2.52 14.67 -9.69
N THR A 139 3.46 15.24 -8.95
CA THR A 139 4.86 15.38 -9.36
C THR A 139 5.78 15.39 -8.14
N PRO A 140 6.73 14.44 -8.00
CA PRO A 140 7.70 14.50 -6.90
C PRO A 140 8.73 15.61 -7.10
N ARG A 141 9.16 15.86 -8.36
CA ARG A 141 10.24 16.81 -8.67
C ARG A 141 9.85 18.26 -8.42
N TYR A 142 8.61 18.62 -8.75
CA TYR A 142 8.12 20.00 -8.67
C TYR A 142 7.05 20.15 -7.57
N ARG A 143 7.00 19.21 -6.62
CA ARG A 143 5.93 19.09 -5.62
C ARG A 143 5.71 20.39 -4.84
N GLN A 144 6.78 20.90 -4.25
CA GLN A 144 6.72 22.09 -3.39
C GLN A 144 6.39 23.35 -4.21
N GLU A 145 7.09 23.54 -5.32
CA GLU A 145 6.89 24.69 -6.22
C GLU A 145 5.44 24.77 -6.73
N LEU A 146 4.89 23.64 -7.18
CA LEU A 146 3.53 23.58 -7.72
C LEU A 146 2.47 23.77 -6.62
N TYR A 147 2.72 23.20 -5.43
CA TYR A 147 1.87 23.43 -4.26
C TYR A 147 1.84 24.93 -3.90
N ASP A 148 3.02 25.55 -3.75
CA ASP A 148 3.14 26.97 -3.40
C ASP A 148 2.47 27.87 -4.45
N GLN A 149 2.68 27.58 -5.73
CA GLN A 149 2.04 28.32 -6.84
C GLN A 149 0.51 28.30 -6.74
N ILE A 150 -0.08 27.12 -6.51
CA ILE A 150 -1.53 26.94 -6.39
C ILE A 150 -2.05 27.66 -5.14
N VAL A 151 -1.39 27.53 -3.99
CA VAL A 151 -1.76 28.22 -2.76
C VAL A 151 -1.68 29.74 -2.91
N PHE A 152 -0.58 30.27 -3.47
CA PHE A 152 -0.39 31.71 -3.66
C PHE A 152 -1.35 32.32 -4.68
N SER A 153 -1.89 31.52 -5.61
CA SER A 153 -2.98 31.94 -6.50
C SER A 153 -4.33 32.11 -5.80
N GLY A 154 -4.45 31.69 -4.53
CA GLY A 154 -5.68 31.76 -3.74
C GLY A 154 -6.60 30.54 -3.89
N PHE A 155 -6.08 29.41 -4.37
CA PHE A 155 -6.83 28.16 -4.40
C PHE A 155 -7.00 27.62 -2.97
N PRO A 156 -8.19 27.13 -2.57
CA PRO A 156 -8.43 26.72 -1.19
C PRO A 156 -7.54 25.53 -0.79
N GLN A 157 -6.78 25.67 0.30
CA GLN A 157 -5.81 24.66 0.73
C GLN A 157 -6.46 23.33 1.10
N GLU A 158 -7.66 23.36 1.67
CA GLU A 158 -8.45 22.18 2.02
C GLU A 158 -8.89 21.36 0.80
N ARG A 159 -8.78 21.94 -0.41
CA ARG A 159 -9.04 21.27 -1.70
C ARG A 159 -7.77 20.74 -2.36
N ILE A 160 -6.61 20.85 -1.71
CA ILE A 160 -5.32 20.40 -2.24
C ILE A 160 -4.90 19.10 -1.54
N LEU A 161 -4.77 18.04 -2.33
CA LEU A 161 -4.21 16.77 -1.91
C LEU A 161 -2.74 16.73 -2.33
N ASN A 162 -1.83 16.61 -1.37
CA ASN A 162 -0.38 16.70 -1.60
C ASN A 162 0.34 15.42 -1.13
N PRO A 163 0.26 14.30 -1.88
CA PRO A 163 0.77 13.00 -1.47
C PRO A 163 2.28 13.01 -1.29
N PHE A 164 2.80 12.30 -0.28
CA PHE A 164 4.23 12.31 0.02
C PHE A 164 5.11 11.87 -1.16
N GLY A 165 4.68 10.83 -1.88
CA GLY A 165 5.39 10.27 -3.04
C GLY A 165 5.18 11.04 -4.36
N GLY A 166 4.37 12.11 -4.37
CA GLY A 166 4.05 12.85 -5.60
C GLY A 166 3.06 12.13 -6.54
N ASN A 167 2.32 11.14 -6.05
CA ASN A 167 1.12 10.57 -6.65
C ASN A 167 0.25 9.93 -5.56
N ILE A 168 -1.04 9.79 -5.82
CA ILE A 168 -1.95 9.06 -4.93
C ILE A 168 -1.64 7.57 -4.93
N VAL A 169 -1.93 6.91 -3.81
CA VAL A 169 -1.84 5.45 -3.67
C VAL A 169 -3.26 4.89 -3.69
N GLY A 170 -3.46 3.83 -4.47
CA GLY A 170 -4.68 3.05 -4.42
C GLY A 170 -4.45 1.72 -3.74
N VAL A 171 -5.51 1.24 -3.09
CA VAL A 171 -5.54 -0.05 -2.42
C VAL A 171 -6.71 -0.85 -2.97
N CYS A 172 -6.54 -2.16 -3.09
CA CYS A 172 -7.59 -3.09 -3.52
C CYS A 172 -7.72 -4.22 -2.51
N GLY A 173 -8.93 -4.76 -2.37
CA GLY A 173 -9.20 -5.85 -1.44
C GLY A 173 -9.10 -5.45 0.04
N LYS A 174 -9.01 -6.48 0.88
CA LYS A 174 -8.82 -6.37 2.33
C LYS A 174 -7.65 -7.26 2.70
N GLN A 175 -6.51 -6.65 3.01
CA GLN A 175 -5.26 -7.34 3.31
C GLN A 175 -5.49 -8.57 4.22
N TYR A 176 -5.08 -9.75 3.74
CA TYR A 176 -5.22 -11.09 4.34
C TYR A 176 -6.63 -11.68 4.42
N PHE A 177 -7.69 -10.88 4.34
CA PHE A 177 -9.06 -11.26 4.72
C PHE A 177 -10.07 -11.15 3.57
N ASP A 178 -9.60 -11.04 2.34
CA ASP A 178 -10.39 -10.94 1.11
C ASP A 178 -10.44 -12.23 0.28
N TYR A 179 -9.56 -13.19 0.56
CA TYR A 179 -9.53 -14.48 -0.12
C TYR A 179 -10.25 -15.59 0.64
N PHE A 180 -9.92 -15.79 1.92
CA PHE A 180 -10.54 -16.83 2.74
C PHE A 180 -11.88 -16.36 3.33
N LYS A 181 -12.71 -17.34 3.72
CA LYS A 181 -13.94 -17.10 4.48
C LYS A 181 -13.76 -17.62 5.90
N SER A 182 -14.26 -16.87 6.88
CA SER A 182 -14.40 -17.39 8.23
C SER A 182 -15.60 -18.32 8.30
N GLU A 183 -15.33 -19.59 8.58
CA GLU A 183 -16.36 -20.62 8.69
C GLU A 183 -16.55 -21.10 10.14
N SER A 184 -15.52 -21.00 10.98
CA SER A 184 -15.55 -21.41 12.38
C SER A 184 -15.91 -20.27 13.34
N LYS A 185 -16.43 -20.64 14.52
CA LYS A 185 -16.58 -19.73 15.68
C LYS A 185 -15.37 -19.76 16.60
N ASP A 186 -14.43 -20.68 16.37
CA ASP A 186 -13.26 -20.92 17.22
C ASP A 186 -11.95 -20.68 16.46
N GLU A 187 -11.94 -19.73 15.52
CA GLU A 187 -10.76 -19.40 14.73
C GLU A 187 -9.57 -19.01 15.63
N ILE A 188 -8.38 -19.46 15.24
CA ILE A 188 -7.11 -19.11 15.88
C ILE A 188 -6.26 -18.38 14.84
N PHE A 189 -5.77 -17.20 15.20
CA PHE A 189 -4.94 -16.38 14.31
C PHE A 189 -3.51 -16.27 14.83
N VAL A 190 -2.56 -16.37 13.91
CA VAL A 190 -1.14 -16.20 14.17
C VAL A 190 -0.68 -14.97 13.41
N ASP A 191 -0.41 -13.90 14.13
CA ASP A 191 0.03 -12.62 13.58
C ASP A 191 1.56 -12.52 13.78
N ALA A 192 2.31 -12.99 12.79
CA ALA A 192 3.76 -13.14 12.82
C ALA A 192 4.48 -11.84 12.40
N GLY A 193 4.42 -10.83 13.27
CA GLY A 193 4.90 -9.47 12.99
C GLY A 193 3.76 -8.45 13.06
N CYS A 194 3.11 -8.36 14.22
CA CYS A 194 1.83 -7.68 14.38
C CYS A 194 1.92 -6.15 14.44
N TYR A 195 3.12 -5.56 14.53
CA TYR A 195 3.38 -4.13 14.43
C TYR A 195 2.62 -3.24 15.43
N ASP A 196 1.40 -2.81 15.10
CA ASP A 196 0.53 -1.99 15.94
C ASP A 196 -0.77 -2.73 16.35
N GLY A 197 -0.86 -4.02 16.04
CA GLY A 197 -1.98 -4.91 16.31
C GLY A 197 -3.17 -4.73 15.38
N SER A 198 -3.10 -3.85 14.37
CA SER A 198 -4.24 -3.54 13.49
C SER A 198 -4.76 -4.77 12.74
N THR A 199 -3.87 -5.62 12.19
CA THR A 199 -4.26 -6.85 11.49
C THR A 199 -4.96 -7.84 12.42
N SER A 200 -4.41 -8.06 13.63
CA SER A 200 -5.06 -8.86 14.67
C SER A 200 -6.46 -8.36 15.04
N ILE A 201 -6.65 -7.03 15.11
CA ILE A 201 -7.98 -6.44 15.38
C ILE A 201 -8.92 -6.64 14.19
N GLU A 202 -8.44 -6.43 12.96
CA GLU A 202 -9.22 -6.68 11.75
C GLU A 202 -9.65 -8.14 11.60
N PHE A 203 -8.81 -9.09 12.04
CA PHE A 203 -9.17 -10.50 12.14
C PHE A 203 -10.41 -10.70 13.03
N THR A 204 -10.47 -10.06 14.21
CA THR A 204 -11.63 -10.20 15.12
C THR A 204 -12.95 -9.74 14.50
N LYS A 205 -12.88 -8.76 13.59
CA LYS A 205 -14.05 -8.24 12.84
C LYS A 205 -14.41 -9.12 11.65
N TRP A 206 -13.41 -9.73 11.03
CA TRP A 206 -13.60 -10.62 9.87
C TRP A 206 -14.18 -11.97 10.26
N CYS A 207 -13.79 -12.52 11.43
CA CYS A 207 -14.24 -13.84 11.86
C CYS A 207 -15.68 -13.85 12.40
N LYS A 208 -16.41 -14.96 12.20
CA LYS A 208 -17.72 -15.19 12.85
C LYS A 208 -17.58 -15.41 14.36
N GLY A 209 -16.41 -15.86 14.79
CA GLY A 209 -15.99 -16.01 16.18
C GLY A 209 -14.54 -16.44 16.22
N TRP A 210 -13.88 -16.20 17.36
CA TRP A 210 -12.48 -16.52 17.54
C TRP A 210 -12.16 -16.95 18.97
N LYS A 211 -11.17 -17.85 19.05
CA LYS A 211 -10.71 -18.47 20.28
C LYS A 211 -9.45 -17.79 20.82
N LYS A 212 -8.47 -17.54 19.96
CA LYS A 212 -7.14 -17.07 20.37
C LYS A 212 -6.44 -16.30 19.26
N ILE A 213 -5.66 -15.30 19.64
CA ILE A 213 -4.66 -14.66 18.78
C ILE A 213 -3.28 -14.90 19.39
N TYR A 214 -2.32 -15.36 18.58
CA TYR A 214 -0.89 -15.36 18.90
C TYR A 214 -0.23 -14.23 18.13
N ALA A 215 0.09 -13.14 18.83
CA ALA A 215 0.64 -11.93 18.22
C ALA A 215 2.13 -11.85 18.51
N PHE A 216 2.97 -11.99 17.50
CA PHE A 216 4.42 -11.88 17.61
C PHE A 216 4.85 -10.46 17.22
N GLU A 217 5.69 -9.83 18.04
CA GLU A 217 6.32 -8.55 17.70
C GLU A 217 7.69 -8.46 18.37
N ALA A 218 8.73 -8.33 17.54
CA ALA A 218 10.11 -8.29 17.99
C ALA A 218 10.50 -6.91 18.54
N ASN A 219 9.93 -5.84 17.99
CA ASN A 219 10.23 -4.47 18.37
C ASN A 219 9.52 -4.11 19.69
N PRO A 220 10.27 -3.75 20.76
CA PRO A 220 9.68 -3.43 22.06
C PRO A 220 8.66 -2.28 22.03
N SER A 221 8.88 -1.24 21.21
CA SER A 221 7.94 -0.10 21.13
C SER A 221 6.63 -0.53 20.48
N SER A 222 6.73 -1.25 19.37
CA SER A 222 5.60 -1.85 18.64
C SER A 222 4.80 -2.80 19.54
N ALA A 223 5.47 -3.71 20.25
CA ALA A 223 4.82 -4.64 21.16
C ALA A 223 4.08 -3.92 22.31
N ASN A 224 4.63 -2.82 22.83
CA ASN A 224 3.93 -2.02 23.83
C ASN A 224 2.68 -1.33 23.25
N ARG A 225 2.73 -0.82 22.01
CA ARG A 225 1.53 -0.29 21.32
C ARG A 225 0.47 -1.37 21.15
N CYS A 226 0.86 -2.57 20.71
CA CYS A 226 -0.05 -3.71 20.61
C CYS A 226 -0.74 -4.01 21.95
N LYS A 227 0.03 -4.08 23.04
CA LYS A 227 -0.52 -4.31 24.38
C LYS A 227 -1.58 -3.28 24.74
N CYS A 228 -1.26 -1.98 24.66
CA CYS A 228 -2.19 -0.91 24.97
C CYS A 228 -3.47 -1.03 24.13
N ARG A 229 -3.34 -1.26 22.82
CA ARG A 229 -4.48 -1.35 21.91
C ARG A 229 -5.36 -2.57 22.18
N PHE A 230 -4.77 -3.72 22.49
CA PHE A 230 -5.51 -4.93 22.84
C PHE A 230 -6.23 -4.80 24.19
N ASP A 231 -5.61 -4.11 25.15
CA ASP A 231 -6.23 -3.77 26.44
C ASP A 231 -7.42 -2.80 26.23
N GLU A 232 -7.24 -1.73 25.44
CA GLU A 232 -8.30 -0.77 25.08
C GLU A 232 -9.49 -1.43 24.38
N MET A 233 -9.24 -2.40 23.51
CA MET A 233 -10.28 -3.19 22.84
C MET A 233 -10.90 -4.27 23.74
N GLY A 234 -10.37 -4.50 24.94
CA GLY A 234 -10.89 -5.49 25.90
C GLY A 234 -10.67 -6.94 25.45
N ILE A 235 -9.68 -7.21 24.59
CA ILE A 235 -9.45 -8.54 23.99
C ILE A 235 -8.22 -9.27 24.54
N MET A 236 -7.47 -8.62 25.46
CA MET A 236 -6.19 -9.14 25.95
C MET A 236 -6.30 -10.53 26.60
N ASN A 237 -7.45 -10.88 27.19
CA ASN A 237 -7.69 -12.20 27.77
C ASN A 237 -7.61 -13.35 26.74
N LYS A 238 -7.85 -13.08 25.46
CA LYS A 238 -7.76 -14.05 24.37
C LYS A 238 -6.55 -13.82 23.45
N VAL A 239 -5.73 -12.82 23.72
CA VAL A 239 -4.48 -12.56 22.99
C VAL A 239 -3.30 -13.15 23.78
N ASN A 240 -2.34 -13.74 23.07
CA ASN A 240 -1.02 -14.05 23.60
C ASN A 240 -0.01 -13.19 22.85
N LEU A 241 0.39 -12.07 23.46
CA LEU A 241 1.40 -11.18 22.89
C LEU A 241 2.80 -11.69 23.24
N ILE A 242 3.52 -12.12 22.21
CA ILE A 242 4.84 -12.72 22.29
C ILE A 242 5.86 -11.70 21.77
N LYS A 243 6.68 -11.17 22.68
CA LYS A 243 7.68 -10.14 22.38
C LYS A 243 8.96 -10.72 21.73
N LYS A 244 8.79 -11.46 20.64
CA LYS A 244 9.84 -12.16 19.91
C LYS A 244 9.59 -12.10 18.41
N GLY A 245 10.65 -12.11 17.62
CA GLY A 245 10.57 -12.32 16.17
C GLY A 245 10.33 -13.80 15.84
N THR A 246 9.63 -14.07 14.74
CA THR A 246 9.46 -15.42 14.22
C THR A 246 10.64 -15.79 13.31
N TRP A 247 11.29 -16.92 13.57
CA TRP A 247 12.41 -17.42 12.75
C TRP A 247 12.48 -18.95 12.81
N SER A 248 13.23 -19.59 11.91
CA SER A 248 13.45 -21.03 11.96
C SER A 248 14.31 -21.49 13.13
N ASN A 249 15.00 -20.57 13.82
CA ASN A 249 15.85 -20.88 14.96
C ASN A 249 15.53 -20.01 16.18
N LYS A 250 15.79 -20.56 17.37
CA LYS A 250 15.89 -19.78 18.59
C LYS A 250 17.20 -19.02 18.61
N GLY A 251 17.18 -17.77 19.05
CA GLY A 251 18.38 -16.98 19.17
C GLY A 251 18.12 -15.51 19.36
N PHE A 252 19.14 -14.71 19.10
CA PHE A 252 19.06 -13.26 19.08
C PHE A 252 19.60 -12.77 17.74
N LEU A 253 18.87 -11.86 17.10
CA LEU A 253 19.29 -11.22 15.87
C LEU A 253 19.42 -9.71 16.09
N ALA A 254 20.43 -9.13 15.45
CA ALA A 254 20.55 -7.69 15.37
C ALA A 254 19.43 -7.13 14.49
N PHE A 255 18.80 -6.07 14.98
CA PHE A 255 17.57 -5.53 14.41
C PHE A 255 17.61 -4.01 14.48
N ASN A 256 17.26 -3.36 13.38
CA ASN A 256 17.00 -1.94 13.38
C ASN A 256 15.55 -1.73 13.83
N GLY A 257 15.38 -1.31 15.07
CA GLY A 257 14.10 -0.99 15.69
C GLY A 257 13.58 0.42 15.37
N ASP A 258 14.31 1.20 14.57
CA ASP A 258 13.85 2.52 14.14
C ASP A 258 12.65 2.36 13.21
N ASP A 259 11.49 2.59 13.80
CA ASP A 259 10.20 2.29 13.21
C ASP A 259 9.60 3.47 12.42
N TYR A 260 10.46 4.27 11.80
CA TYR A 260 9.99 5.33 10.93
C TYR A 260 9.35 4.71 9.69
N ASN A 261 8.01 4.72 9.64
CA ASN A 261 7.18 4.21 8.54
C ASN A 261 7.30 2.70 8.27
N ALA A 262 7.25 1.85 9.31
CA ALA A 262 7.34 0.40 9.16
C ALA A 262 8.65 -0.09 8.51
N GLY A 263 9.75 0.63 8.76
CA GLY A 263 11.09 0.32 8.24
C GLY A 263 11.91 -0.62 9.12
N ALA A 264 11.34 -1.14 10.20
CA ALA A 264 12.06 -1.98 11.16
C ALA A 264 12.45 -3.32 10.51
N MET A 265 13.72 -3.72 10.64
CA MET A 265 14.26 -4.87 9.91
C MET A 265 15.45 -5.53 10.59
N ILE A 266 15.69 -6.80 10.26
CA ILE A 266 16.92 -7.50 10.63
C ILE A 266 18.10 -6.90 9.83
N THR A 267 19.23 -6.67 10.50
CA THR A 267 20.45 -6.12 9.89
C THR A 267 21.67 -6.47 10.73
N ASP A 268 22.84 -6.59 10.11
CA ASP A 268 24.11 -6.88 10.80
C ASP A 268 24.51 -5.77 11.80
N CYS A 269 24.03 -4.53 11.57
CA CYS A 269 24.37 -3.35 12.37
C CYS A 269 23.15 -2.77 13.08
N GLY A 270 22.22 -3.62 13.52
CA GLY A 270 20.99 -3.21 14.20
C GLY A 270 21.25 -2.43 15.50
N ASN A 271 20.33 -1.54 15.85
CA ASN A 271 20.41 -0.74 17.07
C ASN A 271 19.87 -1.48 18.31
N ILE A 272 19.18 -2.60 18.13
CA ILE A 272 18.71 -3.47 19.20
C ILE A 272 18.96 -4.95 18.87
N MET A 273 19.00 -5.79 19.90
CA MET A 273 18.97 -7.25 19.77
C MET A 273 17.57 -7.75 20.10
N VAL A 274 16.96 -8.51 19.19
CA VAL A 274 15.64 -9.10 19.40
C VAL A 274 15.75 -10.61 19.53
N GLU A 275 15.00 -11.17 20.48
CA GLU A 275 14.89 -12.62 20.61
C GLU A 275 14.02 -13.19 19.49
N THR A 276 14.39 -14.33 18.95
CA THR A 276 13.65 -15.04 17.90
C THR A 276 13.24 -16.43 18.33
N VAL A 277 12.17 -16.95 17.75
CA VAL A 277 11.64 -18.28 18.05
C VAL A 277 10.91 -18.90 16.84
N PRO A 278 10.96 -20.23 16.65
CA PRO A 278 10.05 -20.95 15.76
C PRO A 278 8.61 -20.80 16.21
N ILE A 279 7.71 -20.58 15.25
CA ILE A 279 6.27 -20.48 15.53
C ILE A 279 5.78 -21.77 16.21
N ASP A 280 6.20 -22.92 15.69
CA ASP A 280 5.79 -24.26 16.19
C ASP A 280 6.22 -24.53 17.64
N ASP A 281 7.29 -23.89 18.10
CA ASP A 281 7.75 -24.03 19.50
C ASP A 281 6.88 -23.27 20.49
N VAL A 282 6.20 -22.22 20.03
CA VAL A 282 5.34 -21.38 20.86
C VAL A 282 3.89 -21.83 20.76
N ILE A 283 3.44 -22.13 19.55
CA ILE A 283 2.09 -22.60 19.30
C ILE A 283 2.12 -24.11 19.45
N LYS A 284 1.86 -24.57 20.67
CA LYS A 284 1.54 -25.98 20.90
C LYS A 284 0.24 -26.24 20.16
N GLY A 285 0.34 -26.81 18.96
CA GLY A 285 -0.82 -27.26 18.20
C GLY A 285 -1.74 -27.97 19.17
N GLY A 286 -2.96 -27.45 19.37
CA GLY A 286 -3.94 -28.18 20.15
C GLY A 286 -4.04 -29.56 19.51
N ASN A 287 -3.95 -30.63 20.31
CA ASN A 287 -4.10 -31.97 19.77
C ASN A 287 -5.41 -32.01 18.98
N PHE A 288 -5.30 -32.05 17.65
CA PHE A 288 -6.43 -32.29 16.77
C PHE A 288 -6.70 -33.80 16.88
N TYR A 289 -7.45 -34.19 17.91
CA TYR A 289 -8.08 -35.50 18.04
C TYR A 289 -9.48 -35.45 17.43
#